data_AF-A0A930WQQ8-F1
#
_entry.id   AF-A0A930WQQ8-F1
#
_cell.length_a   1.000
_cell.length_b   1.000
_cell.length_c   1.000
_cell.angle_alpha   90.00
_cell.angle_beta   90.00
_cell.angle_gamma   90.00
#
_symmetry.space_group_name_H-M   'P 1'
#
loop_
_entity.id
_entity.type
_entity.pdbx_description
1 polymer ?
#
loop_
_entity_poly.entity_id
_entity_poly.type
_entity_poly.pdbx_seq_one_letter_code
_entity_poly.pdbx_strand_id
1 'polypeptide(L)'
;QGLLLIDIKDLRAMLNYVGAHAGELRNLYGNIAQQSIGSILRSLLVLEQQGGDQFFGEPAFEINDLFKQDQTGRGVINILASEKLFQTPKLYATFLLWFLSELYENLPEVGDLDKPKLVFFFDEAHVLFSQSNTAVQEKIELIVRLIRSKGISIFFVTQNPTDIPNAIASQLGNRVQHGLRAFTPAEQKNVRAVAETFRQEDGQDLVTVITNLKVGDAVVSTLQEDGSPSFAEVVSIYPPKSKLEAGDPLVRQQLINQSAFYDKYAEMFDRESAHEQLAALDEQFQQEKEAEIAQKEAEKQAELERKEAEKQEALAQKEAEKQAKLEEKEREREQKELERQARQAATKRGDSAMDRFTKNVMSSVGREVGRVITRGVMGLFKK
;
A
#
# COMPACT_ATOMS: atom_id res chain seq x y z
N GLN A 1 0.09 2.42 -12.33
CA GLN A 1 0.97 3.59 -12.31
C GLN A 1 2.46 3.23 -12.33
N GLY A 2 2.87 1.96 -12.46
CA GLY A 2 4.30 1.62 -12.64
C GLY A 2 5.21 1.91 -11.44
N LEU A 3 4.64 2.21 -10.27
CA LEU A 3 5.36 2.47 -9.03
C LEU A 3 6.04 1.19 -8.55
N LEU A 4 7.34 1.26 -8.24
CA LEU A 4 8.11 0.14 -7.73
C LEU A 4 7.82 -0.06 -6.24
N LEU A 5 7.27 -1.22 -5.88
CA LEU A 5 7.08 -1.63 -4.49
C LEU A 5 8.24 -2.52 -4.08
N ILE A 6 9.27 -1.92 -3.49
CA ILE A 6 10.55 -2.58 -3.21
C ILE A 6 10.62 -2.97 -1.72
N ASP A 7 10.28 -2.05 -0.82
CA ASP A 7 10.38 -2.26 0.61
C ASP A 7 9.06 -2.04 1.37
N ILE A 8 9.10 -2.16 2.70
CA ILE A 8 7.92 -1.93 3.54
C ILE A 8 7.46 -0.45 3.49
N LYS A 9 8.38 0.50 3.32
CA LYS A 9 8.05 1.93 3.27
C LYS A 9 7.24 2.25 2.02
N ASP A 10 7.57 1.61 0.90
CA ASP A 10 6.82 1.71 -0.36
C ASP A 10 5.41 1.21 -0.22
N LEU A 11 5.25 0.03 0.37
CA LEU A 11 3.94 -0.56 0.60
C LEU A 11 3.11 0.32 1.54
N ARG A 12 3.72 0.88 2.58
CA ARG A 12 3.08 1.85 3.48
C ARG A 12 2.65 3.12 2.74
N ALA A 13 3.54 3.71 1.95
CA ALA A 13 3.25 4.92 1.17
C ALA A 13 2.08 4.68 0.22
N MET A 14 2.10 3.55 -0.50
CA MET A 14 1.02 3.15 -1.39
C MET A 14 -0.30 2.95 -0.64
N LEU A 15 -0.30 2.29 0.52
CA LEU A 15 -1.51 2.10 1.33
C LEU A 15 -2.08 3.44 1.84
N ASN A 16 -1.21 4.37 2.26
CA ASN A 16 -1.62 5.71 2.65
C ASN A 16 -2.23 6.47 1.47
N TYR A 17 -1.60 6.39 0.29
CA TYR A 17 -2.11 6.99 -0.94
C TYR A 17 -3.49 6.43 -1.32
N VAL A 18 -3.65 5.09 -1.30
CA VAL A 18 -4.93 4.43 -1.55
C VAL A 18 -5.99 4.84 -0.53
N GLY A 19 -5.59 5.04 0.73
CA GLY A 19 -6.47 5.56 1.77
C GLY A 19 -6.95 6.98 1.49
N ALA A 20 -6.04 7.88 1.12
CA ALA A 20 -6.36 9.27 0.81
C ALA A 20 -7.24 9.40 -0.45
N HIS A 21 -6.99 8.56 -1.46
CA HIS A 21 -7.66 8.61 -2.77
C HIS A 21 -8.78 7.55 -2.91
N ALA A 22 -9.24 6.96 -1.80
CA ALA A 22 -10.23 5.88 -1.81
C ALA A 22 -11.52 6.24 -2.57
N GLY A 23 -11.94 7.51 -2.54
CA GLY A 23 -13.12 8.00 -3.26
C GLY A 23 -12.98 7.92 -4.78
N GLU A 24 -11.79 8.24 -5.31
CA GLU A 24 -11.47 8.17 -6.74
C GLU A 24 -11.31 6.73 -7.20
N LEU A 25 -10.59 5.94 -6.39
CA LEU A 25 -10.31 4.52 -6.67
C LEU A 25 -11.54 3.63 -6.55
N ARG A 26 -12.59 4.09 -5.86
CA ARG A 26 -13.82 3.31 -5.63
C ARG A 26 -14.48 2.84 -6.91
N ASN A 27 -14.46 3.66 -7.96
CA ASN A 27 -15.09 3.32 -9.24
C ASN A 27 -14.35 2.20 -9.99
N LEU A 28 -13.06 2.00 -9.69
CA LEU A 28 -12.21 1.00 -10.34
C LEU A 28 -12.11 -0.30 -9.53
N TYR A 29 -11.97 -0.18 -8.20
CA TYR A 29 -11.63 -1.30 -7.32
C TYR A 29 -12.74 -1.66 -6.32
N GLY A 30 -13.86 -0.94 -6.35
CA GLY A 30 -14.95 -1.14 -5.40
C GLY A 30 -14.70 -0.45 -4.05
N ASN A 31 -15.43 -0.87 -3.02
CA ASN A 31 -15.38 -0.18 -1.74
C ASN A 31 -14.05 -0.45 -1.00
N ILE A 32 -13.27 0.61 -0.78
CA ILE A 32 -12.01 0.55 -0.04
C ILE A 32 -12.28 1.01 1.41
N ALA A 33 -12.32 0.06 2.34
CA ALA A 33 -12.60 0.36 3.75
C ALA A 33 -11.34 0.90 4.46
N GLN A 34 -11.44 2.10 5.03
CA GLN A 34 -10.35 2.73 5.80
C GLN A 34 -9.90 1.87 6.99
N GLN A 35 -10.84 1.15 7.62
CA GLN A 35 -10.56 0.24 8.73
C GLN A 35 -9.62 -0.89 8.29
N SER A 36 -9.81 -1.42 7.07
CA SER A 36 -8.95 -2.47 6.52
C SER A 36 -7.55 -1.96 6.24
N ILE A 37 -7.42 -0.76 5.64
CA ILE A 37 -6.12 -0.11 5.41
C ILE A 37 -5.37 0.07 6.74
N GLY A 38 -6.05 0.63 7.75
CA GLY A 38 -5.47 0.80 9.09
C GLY A 38 -5.07 -0.53 9.75
N SER A 39 -5.76 -1.63 9.45
CA SER A 39 -5.37 -2.96 9.92
C SER A 39 -4.09 -3.45 9.25
N ILE A 40 -3.96 -3.27 7.94
CA ILE A 40 -2.76 -3.66 7.18
C ILE A 40 -1.55 -2.84 7.66
N LEU A 41 -1.71 -1.51 7.80
CA LEU A 41 -0.64 -0.63 8.28
C LEU A 41 -0.11 -1.03 9.67
N ARG A 42 -1.00 -1.43 10.60
CA ARG A 42 -0.57 -1.96 11.91
C ARG A 42 0.21 -3.27 11.79
N SER A 43 -0.22 -4.17 10.90
CA SER A 43 0.52 -5.42 10.65
C SER A 43 1.91 -5.16 10.06
N LEU A 44 2.04 -4.19 9.16
CA LEU A 44 3.35 -3.78 8.62
C LEU A 44 4.27 -3.21 9.70
N LEU A 45 3.73 -2.40 10.62
CA LEU A 45 4.51 -1.87 11.73
C LEU A 45 5.03 -2.97 12.67
N VAL A 46 4.27 -4.05 12.86
CA VAL A 46 4.74 -5.23 13.60
C VAL A 46 5.88 -5.95 12.86
N LEU A 47 5.83 -6.02 11.52
CA LEU A 47 6.90 -6.62 10.72
C LEU A 47 8.18 -5.77 10.76
N GLU A 48 8.06 -4.45 10.69
CA GLU A 48 9.21 -3.54 10.85
C GLU A 48 9.85 -3.65 12.23
N GLN A 49 9.05 -3.74 13.29
CA GLN A 49 9.57 -3.98 14.64
C GLN A 49 10.33 -5.31 14.76
N GLN A 50 10.06 -6.26 13.87
CA GLN A 50 10.78 -7.52 13.75
C GLN A 50 11.99 -7.46 12.78
N GLY A 51 12.36 -6.27 12.28
CA GLY A 51 13.48 -6.08 11.35
C GLY A 51 13.11 -6.29 9.89
N GLY A 52 11.82 -6.23 9.54
CA GLY A 52 11.36 -6.37 8.16
C GLY A 52 11.92 -5.30 7.20
N ASP A 53 12.28 -4.12 7.72
CA ASP A 53 12.93 -3.04 6.99
C ASP A 53 14.36 -3.38 6.52
N GLN A 54 15.05 -4.26 7.24
CA GLN A 54 16.37 -4.78 6.84
C GLN A 54 16.25 -6.05 6.00
N PHE A 55 15.13 -6.77 6.12
CA PHE A 55 14.91 -8.04 5.46
C PHE A 55 14.36 -7.89 4.04
N PHE A 56 13.44 -6.94 3.83
CA PHE A 56 12.87 -6.64 2.52
C PHE A 56 13.56 -5.38 1.97
N GLY A 57 14.36 -5.56 0.92
CA GLY A 57 15.03 -4.48 0.21
C GLY A 57 15.84 -5.00 -0.96
N GLU A 58 16.73 -4.16 -1.50
CA GLU A 58 17.59 -4.54 -2.62
C GLU A 58 19.04 -4.79 -2.21
N PRO A 59 19.71 -5.76 -2.85
CA PRO A 59 19.24 -6.64 -3.93
C PRO A 59 18.20 -7.66 -3.47
N ALA A 60 17.10 -7.79 -4.22
CA ALA A 60 16.07 -8.78 -3.94
C ALA A 60 16.63 -10.20 -4.10
N PHE A 61 16.16 -11.12 -3.26
CA PHE A 61 16.60 -12.51 -3.31
C PHE A 61 16.08 -13.19 -4.58
N GLU A 62 16.99 -13.59 -5.46
CA GLU A 62 16.65 -14.17 -6.76
C GLU A 62 16.63 -15.69 -6.70
N ILE A 63 15.45 -16.28 -6.78
CA ILE A 63 15.27 -17.74 -6.67
C ILE A 63 16.05 -18.50 -7.74
N ASN A 64 16.24 -17.90 -8.92
CA ASN A 64 17.01 -18.51 -10.00
C ASN A 64 18.47 -18.81 -9.60
N ASP A 65 19.01 -18.09 -8.61
CA ASP A 65 20.35 -18.33 -8.09
C ASP A 65 20.47 -19.66 -7.34
N LEU A 66 19.36 -20.21 -6.82
CA LEU A 66 19.36 -21.50 -6.11
C LEU A 66 19.57 -22.70 -7.02
N PHE A 67 19.32 -22.57 -8.34
CA PHE A 67 19.42 -23.68 -9.29
C PHE A 67 20.80 -23.80 -9.95
N LYS A 68 21.78 -22.99 -9.54
CA LYS A 68 23.12 -23.08 -10.12
C LYS A 68 23.74 -24.44 -9.79
N GLN A 69 24.66 -24.86 -10.65
CA GLN A 69 25.48 -26.05 -10.46
C GLN A 69 26.92 -25.63 -10.19
N ASP A 70 27.69 -26.48 -9.51
CA ASP A 70 29.13 -26.30 -9.37
C ASP A 70 29.85 -26.51 -10.73
N GLN A 71 31.15 -26.26 -10.76
CA GLN A 71 31.97 -26.42 -11.97
C GLN A 71 32.02 -27.85 -12.51
N THR A 72 31.59 -28.83 -11.70
CA THR A 72 31.53 -30.25 -12.07
C THR A 72 30.14 -30.69 -12.55
N GLY A 73 29.17 -29.76 -12.60
CA GLY A 73 27.78 -30.02 -12.99
C GLY A 73 26.92 -30.63 -11.87
N ARG A 74 27.39 -30.63 -10.61
CA ARG A 74 26.61 -31.11 -9.47
C ARG A 74 25.80 -29.97 -8.86
N GLY A 75 24.63 -30.29 -8.30
CA GLY A 75 23.85 -29.33 -7.53
C GLY A 75 24.63 -28.84 -6.31
N VAL A 76 24.44 -27.57 -5.95
CA VAL A 76 25.01 -26.98 -4.74
C VAL A 76 24.03 -27.02 -3.57
N ILE A 77 24.57 -27.15 -2.36
CA ILE A 77 23.80 -27.05 -1.12
C ILE A 77 23.77 -25.57 -0.73
N ASN A 78 22.61 -24.94 -0.88
CA ASN A 78 22.38 -23.58 -0.43
C ASN A 78 21.88 -23.60 1.02
N ILE A 79 22.53 -22.83 1.91
CA ILE A 79 22.13 -22.71 3.31
C ILE A 79 21.61 -21.30 3.55
N LEU A 80 20.32 -21.17 3.79
CA LEU A 80 19.68 -19.91 4.18
C LEU A 80 19.75 -19.78 5.70
N ALA A 81 20.76 -19.07 6.20
CA ALA A 81 20.98 -18.94 7.64
C ALA A 81 19.95 -18.00 8.29
N SER A 82 19.00 -18.58 9.02
CA SER A 82 17.87 -17.89 9.65
C SER A 82 17.95 -17.82 11.19
N GLU A 83 19.15 -17.96 11.78
CA GLU A 83 19.39 -18.00 13.24
C GLU A 83 18.72 -16.84 14.01
N LYS A 84 18.80 -15.63 13.47
CA LYS A 84 18.15 -14.44 14.04
C LYS A 84 16.66 -14.37 13.70
N LEU A 85 16.32 -14.77 12.48
CA LEU A 85 14.98 -14.70 11.90
C LEU A 85 14.00 -15.65 12.62
N PHE A 86 14.50 -16.77 13.15
CA PHE A 86 13.72 -17.69 13.96
C PHE A 86 13.17 -17.05 15.25
N GLN A 87 13.85 -16.03 15.79
CA GLN A 87 13.36 -15.26 16.95
C GLN A 87 12.23 -14.28 16.57
N THR A 88 11.94 -14.15 15.27
CA THR A 88 10.90 -13.29 14.70
C THR A 88 9.92 -14.12 13.85
N PRO A 89 9.01 -14.89 14.49
CA PRO A 89 8.17 -15.88 13.81
C PRO A 89 7.31 -15.33 12.66
N LYS A 90 6.80 -14.10 12.79
CA LYS A 90 5.94 -13.50 11.75
C LYS A 90 6.74 -13.11 10.52
N LEU A 91 7.91 -12.52 10.70
CA LEU A 91 8.81 -12.21 9.59
C LEU A 91 9.26 -13.49 8.87
N TYR A 92 9.62 -14.52 9.63
CA TYR A 92 9.96 -15.84 9.07
C TYR A 92 8.80 -16.44 8.27
N ALA A 93 7.59 -16.51 8.84
CA ALA A 93 6.42 -17.05 8.14
C ALA A 93 6.07 -16.25 6.87
N THR A 94 6.22 -14.92 6.91
CA THR A 94 5.99 -14.05 5.75
C THR A 94 6.99 -14.35 4.64
N PHE A 95 8.28 -14.45 4.98
CA PHE A 95 9.33 -14.83 4.03
C PHE A 95 9.06 -16.20 3.39
N LEU A 96 8.75 -17.22 4.19
CA LEU A 96 8.54 -18.56 3.65
C LEU A 96 7.31 -18.63 2.75
N LEU A 97 6.22 -17.92 3.09
CA LEU A 97 5.04 -17.83 2.23
C LEU A 97 5.38 -17.15 0.91
N TRP A 98 6.12 -16.03 0.96
CA TRP A 98 6.63 -15.36 -0.24
C TRP A 98 7.48 -16.31 -1.08
N PHE A 99 8.47 -16.98 -0.48
CA PHE A 99 9.38 -17.89 -1.15
C PHE A 99 8.65 -19.05 -1.84
N LEU A 100 7.67 -19.66 -1.15
CA LEU A 100 6.81 -20.70 -1.73
C LEU A 100 5.98 -20.19 -2.91
N SER A 101 5.45 -18.97 -2.79
CA SER A 101 4.63 -18.36 -3.84
C SER A 101 5.46 -18.04 -5.07
N GLU A 102 6.64 -17.45 -4.88
CA GLU A 102 7.60 -17.17 -5.94
C GLU A 102 8.08 -18.44 -6.66
N LEU A 103 8.40 -19.51 -5.93
CA LEU A 103 8.73 -20.81 -6.54
C LEU A 103 7.60 -21.32 -7.43
N TYR A 104 6.35 -21.18 -6.99
CA TYR A 104 5.20 -21.67 -7.73
C TYR A 104 4.87 -20.79 -8.95
N GLU A 105 4.94 -19.46 -8.80
CA GLU A 105 4.49 -18.50 -9.82
C GLU A 105 5.55 -18.29 -10.92
N ASN A 106 6.84 -18.27 -10.58
CA ASN A 106 7.90 -17.96 -11.54
C ASN A 106 8.48 -19.18 -12.27
N LEU A 107 8.26 -20.39 -11.76
CA LEU A 107 8.80 -21.59 -12.41
C LEU A 107 7.84 -22.13 -13.47
N PRO A 108 8.36 -22.57 -14.63
CA PRO A 108 7.55 -23.27 -15.61
C PRO A 108 7.16 -24.65 -15.06
N GLU A 109 6.01 -25.14 -15.50
CA GLU A 109 5.68 -26.54 -15.30
C GLU A 109 6.66 -27.42 -16.07
N VAL A 110 7.17 -28.43 -15.38
CA VAL A 110 8.02 -29.46 -15.93
C VAL A 110 7.35 -30.79 -15.65
N GLY A 111 7.34 -31.67 -16.65
CA GLY A 111 6.76 -33.00 -16.49
C GLY A 111 7.55 -33.85 -15.49
N ASP A 112 7.52 -35.16 -15.68
CA ASP A 112 8.24 -36.07 -14.81
C ASP A 112 9.73 -36.04 -15.13
N LEU A 113 10.52 -35.44 -14.24
CA LEU A 113 11.98 -35.35 -14.35
C LEU A 113 12.61 -36.47 -13.52
N ASP A 114 13.66 -37.10 -14.05
CA ASP A 114 14.44 -38.12 -13.31
C ASP A 114 15.01 -37.59 -11.99
N LYS A 115 15.25 -36.28 -11.91
CA LYS A 115 15.77 -35.60 -10.71
C LYS A 115 15.04 -34.26 -10.52
N PRO A 116 14.74 -33.88 -9.27
CA PRO A 116 14.16 -32.57 -9.00
C PRO A 116 15.16 -31.45 -9.35
N LYS A 117 14.65 -30.31 -9.79
CA LYS A 117 15.44 -29.09 -10.00
C LYS A 117 15.96 -28.52 -8.68
N LEU A 118 15.15 -28.64 -7.62
CA LEU A 118 15.46 -28.15 -6.28
C LEU A 118 14.82 -29.08 -5.25
N VAL A 119 15.56 -29.34 -4.18
CA VAL A 119 15.04 -29.96 -2.96
C VAL A 119 15.17 -28.94 -1.85
N PHE A 120 14.04 -28.53 -1.27
CA PHE A 120 14.00 -27.54 -0.22
C PHE A 120 13.63 -28.18 1.11
N PHE A 121 14.41 -27.92 2.15
CA PHE A 121 14.17 -28.40 3.51
C PHE A 121 13.71 -27.23 4.37
N PHE A 122 12.47 -27.29 4.84
CA PHE A 122 11.95 -26.39 5.86
C PHE A 122 12.28 -26.97 7.23
N ASP A 123 13.33 -26.43 7.84
CA ASP A 123 13.60 -26.70 9.25
C ASP A 123 12.62 -25.93 10.14
N GLU A 124 12.25 -26.57 11.24
CA GLU A 124 11.23 -26.08 12.18
C GLU A 124 9.91 -25.65 11.49
N ALA A 125 9.37 -26.56 10.66
CA ALA A 125 8.16 -26.33 9.88
C ALA A 125 6.94 -25.88 10.71
N HIS A 126 6.92 -26.14 12.02
CA HIS A 126 5.86 -25.69 12.93
C HIS A 126 5.65 -24.17 12.93
N VAL A 127 6.68 -23.38 12.61
CA VAL A 127 6.58 -21.91 12.57
C VAL A 127 5.64 -21.44 11.44
N LEU A 128 5.53 -22.19 10.35
CA LEU A 128 4.60 -21.88 9.25
C LEU A 128 3.14 -21.97 9.67
N PHE A 129 2.82 -22.89 10.58
CA PHE A 129 1.45 -23.31 10.86
C PHE A 129 0.91 -22.80 12.18
N SER A 130 1.78 -22.54 13.16
CA SER A 130 1.38 -22.15 14.53
C SER A 130 0.71 -20.77 14.63
N GLN A 131 0.94 -19.85 13.68
CA GLN A 131 0.39 -18.48 13.71
C GLN A 131 -0.24 -18.02 12.37
N SER A 132 -0.42 -18.92 11.41
CA SER A 132 -1.05 -18.58 10.13
C SER A 132 -2.58 -18.58 10.24
N ASN A 133 -3.23 -17.64 9.54
CA ASN A 133 -4.68 -17.69 9.40
C ASN A 133 -5.07 -18.81 8.41
N THR A 134 -6.37 -19.13 8.37
CA THR A 134 -6.90 -20.17 7.47
C THR A 134 -6.54 -19.93 6.00
N ALA A 135 -6.61 -18.69 5.51
CA ALA A 135 -6.27 -18.37 4.12
C ALA A 135 -4.79 -18.62 3.78
N VAL A 136 -3.88 -18.34 4.71
CA VAL A 136 -2.45 -18.63 4.55
C VAL A 136 -2.21 -20.14 4.53
N GLN A 137 -2.87 -20.89 5.42
CA GLN A 137 -2.79 -22.35 5.44
C GLN A 137 -3.30 -22.97 4.12
N GLU A 138 -4.45 -22.50 3.62
CA GLU A 138 -5.02 -22.93 2.33
C GLU A 138 -4.08 -22.63 1.16
N LYS A 139 -3.43 -21.45 1.16
CA LYS A 139 -2.45 -21.09 0.12
C LYS A 139 -1.21 -21.99 0.19
N ILE A 140 -0.70 -22.28 1.39
CA ILE A 140 0.43 -23.21 1.56
C ILE A 140 0.05 -24.61 1.07
N GLU A 141 -1.13 -25.11 1.44
CA GLU A 141 -1.63 -26.41 0.98
C GLU A 141 -1.71 -26.47 -0.55
N LEU A 142 -2.24 -25.42 -1.18
CA LEU A 142 -2.31 -25.31 -2.64
C LEU A 142 -0.91 -25.36 -3.27
N ILE A 143 0.05 -24.60 -2.71
CA ILE A 143 1.42 -24.58 -3.24
C ILE A 143 2.07 -25.96 -3.08
N VAL A 144 2.01 -26.59 -1.90
CA VAL A 144 2.59 -27.91 -1.67
C VAL A 144 2.01 -28.96 -2.62
N ARG A 145 0.72 -28.87 -2.94
CA ARG A 145 0.06 -29.76 -3.90
C ARG A 145 0.58 -29.57 -5.33
N LEU A 146 0.83 -28.33 -5.74
CA LEU A 146 1.15 -28.00 -7.14
C LEU A 146 2.67 -27.92 -7.42
N ILE A 147 3.49 -27.68 -6.41
CA ILE A 147 4.95 -27.48 -6.57
C ILE A 147 5.67 -28.70 -7.18
N ARG A 148 5.08 -29.89 -7.04
CA ARG A 148 5.59 -31.12 -7.67
C ARG A 148 5.64 -30.99 -9.20
N SER A 149 4.63 -30.38 -9.83
CA SER A 149 4.64 -30.16 -11.29
C SER A 149 5.64 -29.10 -11.74
N LYS A 150 6.30 -28.39 -10.80
CA LYS A 150 7.42 -27.49 -11.07
C LYS A 150 8.78 -28.19 -10.93
N GLY A 151 8.79 -29.49 -10.62
CA GLY A 151 10.01 -30.27 -10.42
C GLY A 151 10.74 -29.91 -9.12
N ILE A 152 10.00 -29.43 -8.11
CA ILE A 152 10.54 -29.11 -6.79
C ILE A 152 10.07 -30.14 -5.78
N SER A 153 10.98 -30.57 -4.91
CA SER A 153 10.66 -31.40 -3.75
C SER A 153 10.74 -30.57 -2.46
N ILE A 154 9.75 -30.72 -1.59
CA ILE A 154 9.69 -30.03 -0.31
C ILE A 154 9.73 -31.07 0.82
N PHE A 155 10.64 -30.87 1.77
CA PHE A 155 10.72 -31.63 3.01
C PHE A 155 10.38 -30.71 4.19
N PHE A 156 9.42 -31.11 5.00
CA PHE A 156 9.14 -30.45 6.28
C PHE A 156 9.84 -31.22 7.39
N VAL A 157 10.72 -30.54 8.11
CA VAL A 157 11.43 -31.08 9.26
C VAL A 157 10.84 -30.43 10.51
N THR A 158 10.35 -31.27 11.42
CA THR A 158 9.74 -30.82 12.68
C THR A 158 10.04 -31.82 13.77
N GLN A 159 10.14 -31.34 15.01
CA GLN A 159 10.28 -32.18 16.19
C GLN A 159 8.99 -32.93 16.50
N ASN A 160 7.84 -32.28 16.27
CA ASN A 160 6.54 -32.87 16.52
C ASN A 160 5.72 -32.92 15.21
N PRO A 161 5.39 -34.12 14.70
CA PRO A 161 4.64 -34.27 13.46
C PRO A 161 3.24 -33.65 13.49
N THR A 162 2.63 -33.50 14.68
CA THR A 162 1.30 -32.88 14.80
C THR A 162 1.29 -31.38 14.53
N ASP A 163 2.47 -30.76 14.43
CA ASP A 163 2.58 -29.34 14.11
C ASP A 163 2.31 -29.06 12.63
N ILE A 164 2.29 -30.10 11.80
CA ILE A 164 1.94 -30.02 10.38
C ILE A 164 0.44 -30.35 10.24
N PRO A 165 -0.37 -29.48 9.62
CA PRO A 165 -1.78 -29.76 9.38
C PRO A 165 -1.99 -31.06 8.59
N ASN A 166 -2.99 -31.86 8.99
CA ASN A 166 -3.31 -33.14 8.32
C ASN A 166 -3.54 -33.01 6.81
N ALA A 167 -4.12 -31.88 6.37
CA ALA A 167 -4.35 -31.59 4.95
C ALA A 167 -3.03 -31.54 4.17
N ILE A 168 -1.94 -31.06 4.77
CA ILE A 168 -0.60 -31.01 4.18
C ILE A 168 0.13 -32.33 4.41
N ALA A 169 0.08 -32.87 5.63
CA ALA A 169 0.75 -34.13 5.98
C ALA A 169 0.30 -35.31 5.10
N SER A 170 -0.97 -35.32 4.68
CA SER A 170 -1.51 -36.32 3.74
C SER A 170 -0.98 -36.20 2.31
N GLN A 171 -0.47 -35.03 1.91
CA GLN A 171 0.17 -34.82 0.59
C GLN A 171 1.65 -35.24 0.58
N LEU A 172 2.25 -35.46 1.76
CA LEU A 172 3.66 -35.84 1.88
C LEU A 172 3.82 -37.34 1.60
N GLY A 173 4.40 -37.66 0.44
CA GLY A 173 4.59 -39.04 0.02
C GLY A 173 5.78 -39.75 0.67
N ASN A 174 6.88 -39.03 0.91
CA ASN A 174 8.06 -39.58 1.59
C ASN A 174 8.02 -39.20 3.08
N ARG A 175 8.30 -40.17 3.96
CA ARG A 175 8.30 -39.97 5.40
C ARG A 175 9.48 -40.66 6.06
N VAL A 176 10.08 -39.94 7.00
CA VAL A 176 11.20 -40.40 7.85
C VAL A 176 10.86 -40.00 9.28
N GLN A 177 10.54 -40.98 10.10
CA GLN A 177 10.15 -40.77 11.49
C GLN A 177 11.20 -41.36 12.42
N HIS A 178 11.90 -40.49 13.15
CA HIS A 178 12.75 -40.89 14.25
C HIS A 178 11.93 -41.26 15.50
N GLY A 179 12.57 -41.88 16.49
CA GLY A 179 11.91 -42.28 17.73
C GLY A 179 11.23 -41.11 18.45
N LEU A 180 9.97 -41.31 18.83
CA LEU A 180 9.19 -40.37 19.63
C LEU A 180 9.11 -40.89 21.06
N ARG A 181 9.50 -40.05 22.01
CA ARG A 181 9.36 -40.38 23.44
C ARG A 181 7.93 -40.05 23.88
N ALA A 182 7.22 -41.05 24.38
CA ALA A 182 5.84 -40.88 24.85
C ALA A 182 5.72 -41.31 26.32
N PHE A 183 5.86 -40.35 27.23
CA PHE A 183 5.70 -40.54 28.67
C PHE A 183 4.32 -40.07 29.17
N THR A 184 3.67 -39.18 28.43
CA THR A 184 2.36 -38.62 28.77
C THR A 184 1.25 -39.17 27.86
N PRO A 185 -0.03 -39.13 28.30
CA PRO A 185 -1.16 -39.51 27.45
C PRO A 185 -1.29 -38.67 26.16
N ALA A 186 -0.86 -37.41 26.20
CA ALA A 186 -0.86 -36.54 25.03
C ALA A 186 0.19 -37.01 24.00
N GLU A 187 1.42 -37.28 24.45
CA GLU A 187 2.47 -37.78 23.57
C GLU A 187 2.11 -39.16 22.98
N GLN A 188 1.46 -40.05 23.76
CA GLN A 188 0.98 -41.33 23.23
C GLN A 188 -0.06 -41.17 22.11
N LYS A 189 -0.93 -40.16 22.20
CA LYS A 189 -1.87 -39.83 21.11
C LYS A 189 -1.11 -39.36 19.86
N ASN A 190 -0.05 -38.56 20.03
CA ASN A 190 0.78 -38.10 18.93
C ASN A 190 1.47 -39.27 18.23
N VAL A 191 2.07 -40.21 18.98
CA VAL A 191 2.68 -41.41 18.39
C VAL A 191 1.67 -42.24 17.60
N ARG A 192 0.44 -42.40 18.11
CA ARG A 192 -0.63 -43.10 17.38
C ARG A 192 -1.00 -42.39 16.09
N ALA A 193 -1.22 -41.08 16.15
CA ALA A 193 -1.55 -40.29 14.96
C ALA A 193 -0.46 -40.40 13.89
N VAL A 194 0.82 -40.39 14.30
CA VAL A 194 1.96 -40.57 13.41
C VAL A 194 1.98 -41.96 12.79
N ALA A 195 1.82 -43.01 13.60
CA ALA A 195 1.77 -44.39 13.12
C ALA A 195 0.66 -44.60 12.09
N GLU A 196 -0.53 -44.04 12.32
CA GLU A 196 -1.69 -44.10 11.40
C GLU A 196 -1.42 -43.44 10.05
N THR A 197 -0.46 -42.52 9.96
CA THR A 197 -0.10 -41.94 8.67
C THR A 197 0.60 -42.96 7.77
N PHE A 198 1.38 -43.88 8.33
CA PHE A 198 2.18 -44.85 7.57
C PHE A 198 1.33 -45.99 7.00
N ARG A 199 1.74 -46.49 5.83
CA ARG A 199 1.25 -47.78 5.32
C ARG A 199 1.90 -48.89 6.15
N GLN A 200 1.07 -49.70 6.80
CA GLN A 200 1.51 -50.75 7.74
C GLN A 200 1.26 -52.15 7.15
N GLU A 201 2.11 -53.11 7.46
CA GLU A 201 1.83 -54.52 7.20
C GLU A 201 0.88 -55.10 8.26
N ASP A 202 0.12 -56.14 7.88
CA ASP A 202 -0.79 -56.82 8.80
C ASP A 202 -0.03 -57.39 10.01
N GLY A 203 -0.44 -56.98 11.22
CA GLY A 203 0.18 -57.43 12.47
C GLY A 203 1.36 -56.59 12.96
N GLN A 204 1.75 -55.54 12.22
CA GLN A 204 2.79 -54.60 12.67
C GLN A 204 2.22 -53.57 13.66
N ASP A 205 2.78 -53.50 14.87
CA ASP A 205 2.45 -52.44 15.84
C ASP A 205 3.45 -51.29 15.73
N LEU A 206 3.19 -50.39 14.78
CA LEU A 206 4.04 -49.22 14.56
C LEU A 206 4.10 -48.27 15.75
N VAL A 207 3.08 -48.23 16.60
CA VAL A 207 3.07 -47.37 17.80
C VAL A 207 4.16 -47.84 18.76
N THR A 208 4.21 -49.15 19.00
CA THR A 208 5.25 -49.76 19.84
C THR A 208 6.63 -49.67 19.19
N VAL A 209 6.73 -49.87 17.87
CA VAL A 209 8.00 -49.73 17.13
C VAL A 209 8.56 -48.31 17.28
N ILE A 210 7.77 -47.27 16.94
CA ILE A 210 8.20 -45.87 16.99
C ILE A 210 8.62 -45.46 18.41
N THR A 211 7.90 -45.94 19.43
CA THR A 211 8.21 -45.64 20.84
C THR A 211 9.54 -46.25 21.29
N ASN A 212 9.92 -47.40 20.72
CA ASN A 212 11.11 -48.17 21.11
C ASN A 212 12.33 -47.95 20.20
N LEU A 213 12.23 -47.08 19.18
CA LEU A 213 13.35 -46.75 18.31
C LEU A 213 14.53 -46.18 19.11
N LYS A 214 15.74 -46.61 18.75
CA LYS A 214 16.98 -46.08 19.35
C LYS A 214 17.46 -44.86 18.57
N VAL A 215 18.33 -44.08 19.21
CA VAL A 215 19.02 -42.98 18.53
C VAL A 215 19.81 -43.56 17.36
N GLY A 216 19.60 -43.02 16.17
CA GLY A 216 20.19 -43.51 14.93
C GLY A 216 19.27 -44.42 14.11
N ASP A 217 18.14 -44.86 14.65
CA ASP A 217 17.13 -45.60 13.89
C ASP A 217 15.95 -44.68 13.50
N ALA A 218 15.26 -45.05 12.42
CA ALA A 218 14.05 -44.39 11.95
C ALA A 218 13.10 -45.39 11.30
N VAL A 219 11.81 -45.06 11.30
CA VAL A 219 10.81 -45.69 10.43
C VAL A 219 10.73 -44.87 9.15
N VAL A 220 10.88 -45.53 8.00
CA VAL A 220 10.91 -44.88 6.68
C VAL A 220 9.84 -45.49 5.78
N SER A 221 9.17 -44.61 5.03
CA SER A 221 8.27 -44.97 3.94
C SER A 221 8.50 -43.99 2.79
N THR A 222 8.65 -44.50 1.57
CA THR A 222 8.95 -43.71 0.38
C THR A 222 7.92 -43.99 -0.71
N LEU A 223 7.75 -43.05 -1.63
CA LEU A 223 6.89 -43.26 -2.80
C LEU A 223 7.50 -44.29 -3.74
N GLN A 224 6.67 -45.25 -4.15
CA GLN A 224 6.97 -46.21 -5.21
C GLN A 224 6.69 -45.59 -6.58
N GLU A 225 7.12 -46.27 -7.65
CA GLU A 225 6.91 -45.83 -9.04
C GLU A 225 5.42 -45.68 -9.40
N ASP A 226 4.55 -46.47 -8.77
CA ASP A 226 3.09 -46.38 -8.93
C ASP A 226 2.45 -45.22 -8.15
N GLY A 227 3.27 -44.43 -7.43
CA GLY A 227 2.84 -43.31 -6.59
C GLY A 227 2.25 -43.73 -5.25
N SER A 228 2.25 -45.02 -4.91
CA SER A 228 1.82 -45.50 -3.60
C SER A 228 2.96 -45.43 -2.58
N PRO A 229 2.68 -45.15 -1.28
CA PRO A 229 3.71 -45.24 -0.26
C PRO A 229 4.14 -46.69 -0.06
N SER A 230 5.42 -46.92 0.16
CA SER A 230 5.98 -48.20 0.59
C SER A 230 5.50 -48.55 1.99
N PHE A 231 5.53 -49.84 2.34
CA PHE A 231 5.36 -50.25 3.73
C PHE A 231 6.44 -49.61 4.61
N ALA A 232 6.07 -49.38 5.86
CA ALA A 232 6.94 -48.73 6.83
C ALA A 232 8.02 -49.70 7.33
N GLU A 233 9.27 -49.37 7.03
CA GLU A 233 10.42 -50.19 7.40
C GLU A 233 11.26 -49.49 8.47
N VAL A 234 11.79 -50.26 9.42
CA VAL A 234 12.76 -49.76 10.39
C VAL A 234 14.14 -49.85 9.78
N VAL A 235 14.82 -48.71 9.68
CA VAL A 235 16.15 -48.59 9.10
C VAL A 235 17.09 -47.88 10.06
N SER A 236 18.38 -48.21 9.97
CA SER A 236 19.43 -47.46 10.64
C SER A 236 19.94 -46.34 9.74
N ILE A 237 20.02 -45.14 10.27
CA ILE A 237 20.43 -43.93 9.57
C ILE A 237 21.95 -43.82 9.61
N TYR A 238 22.54 -43.66 8.42
CA TYR A 238 23.98 -43.46 8.29
C TYR A 238 24.40 -42.17 9.00
N PRO A 239 25.43 -42.20 9.87
CA PRO A 239 25.82 -41.02 10.64
C PRO A 239 26.32 -39.90 9.73
N PRO A 240 26.05 -38.63 10.08
CA PRO A 240 26.51 -37.50 9.28
C PRO A 240 28.04 -37.44 9.26
N LYS A 241 28.60 -37.07 8.11
CA LYS A 241 30.05 -36.80 7.96
C LYS A 241 30.43 -35.36 8.34
N SER A 242 29.58 -34.68 9.11
CA SER A 242 29.77 -33.31 9.57
C SER A 242 30.15 -33.27 11.05
N LYS A 243 30.63 -32.12 11.51
CA LYS A 243 30.67 -31.83 12.95
C LYS A 243 29.23 -31.55 13.43
N LEU A 244 28.94 -31.93 14.67
CA LEU A 244 27.67 -31.61 15.34
C LEU A 244 27.68 -30.23 16.01
N GLU A 245 28.87 -29.65 16.17
CA GLU A 245 29.07 -28.31 16.74
C GLU A 245 28.80 -27.22 15.70
N ALA A 246 28.56 -26.00 16.18
CA ALA A 246 28.46 -24.83 15.32
C ALA A 246 29.72 -24.69 14.43
N GLY A 247 29.51 -24.33 13.17
CA GLY A 247 30.59 -24.08 12.22
C GLY A 247 31.48 -22.92 12.68
N ASP A 248 32.77 -22.99 12.34
CA ASP A 248 33.72 -21.91 12.61
C ASP A 248 33.29 -20.62 11.88
N PRO A 249 33.05 -19.50 12.59
CA PRO A 249 32.66 -18.24 11.98
C PRO A 249 33.67 -17.75 10.92
N LEU A 250 34.97 -18.01 11.10
CA LEU A 250 36.00 -17.60 10.15
C LEU A 250 35.88 -18.38 8.83
N VAL A 251 35.66 -19.70 8.92
CA VAL A 251 35.44 -20.54 7.73
C VAL A 251 34.16 -20.11 7.01
N ARG A 252 33.09 -19.83 7.75
CA ARG A 252 31.84 -19.29 7.18
C ARG A 252 32.09 -17.99 6.43
N GLN A 253 32.82 -17.05 7.02
CA GLN A 253 33.12 -15.77 6.36
C GLN A 253 33.99 -15.96 5.11
N GLN A 254 34.97 -16.86 5.16
CA GLN A 254 35.78 -17.21 3.99
C GLN A 254 34.94 -17.76 2.84
N LEU A 255 34.00 -18.67 3.13
CA LEU A 255 33.07 -19.22 2.13
C LEU A 255 32.16 -18.15 1.53
N ILE A 256 31.65 -17.23 2.35
CA ILE A 256 30.84 -16.10 1.89
C ILE A 256 31.65 -15.21 0.95
N ASN A 257 32.86 -14.81 1.34
CA ASN A 257 33.72 -13.93 0.55
C ASN A 257 34.22 -14.58 -0.76
N GLN A 258 34.27 -15.91 -0.82
CA GLN A 258 34.64 -16.66 -2.04
C GLN A 258 33.44 -16.96 -2.94
N SER A 259 32.22 -16.70 -2.47
CA SER A 259 31.00 -16.97 -3.22
C SER A 259 30.91 -16.07 -4.45
N ALA A 260 30.55 -16.65 -5.59
CA ALA A 260 30.22 -15.87 -6.80
C ALA A 260 29.01 -14.93 -6.61
N PHE A 261 28.27 -15.11 -5.52
CA PHE A 261 27.14 -14.27 -5.15
C PHE A 261 27.51 -13.13 -4.21
N TYR A 262 28.76 -13.05 -3.75
CA TYR A 262 29.20 -11.99 -2.83
C TYR A 262 28.96 -10.61 -3.45
N ASP A 263 29.49 -10.36 -4.64
CA ASP A 263 29.33 -9.08 -5.33
C ASP A 263 27.86 -8.70 -5.58
N LYS A 264 26.98 -9.71 -5.68
CA LYS A 264 25.56 -9.49 -5.89
C LYS A 264 24.84 -9.09 -4.60
N TYR A 265 25.12 -9.74 -3.46
CA TYR A 265 24.34 -9.62 -2.22
C TYR A 265 25.07 -8.96 -1.04
N ALA A 266 26.36 -8.62 -1.18
CA ALA A 266 27.17 -8.10 -0.07
C ALA A 266 26.72 -6.71 0.41
N GLU A 267 26.28 -5.86 -0.51
CA GLU A 267 25.88 -4.49 -0.22
C GLU A 267 24.40 -4.29 -0.55
N MET A 268 23.66 -3.78 0.44
CA MET A 268 22.30 -3.30 0.25
C MET A 268 22.35 -1.96 -0.48
N PHE A 269 21.46 -1.75 -1.43
CA PHE A 269 21.27 -0.45 -2.09
C PHE A 269 19.79 -0.09 -2.13
N ASP A 270 19.50 1.21 -2.20
CA ASP A 270 18.15 1.74 -2.25
C ASP A 270 17.95 2.40 -3.63
N ARG A 271 16.90 1.99 -4.36
CA ARG A 271 16.53 2.57 -5.66
C ARG A 271 15.34 3.47 -5.48
N GLU A 272 15.21 4.44 -6.39
CA GLU A 272 14.05 5.32 -6.40
C GLU A 272 12.74 4.51 -6.58
N SER A 273 11.90 4.56 -5.56
CA SER A 273 10.78 3.64 -5.34
C SER A 273 9.43 4.36 -5.24
N ALA A 274 8.35 3.61 -4.98
CA ALA A 274 7.01 4.19 -4.81
C ALA A 274 6.95 5.23 -3.69
N HIS A 275 7.69 5.03 -2.60
CA HIS A 275 7.74 5.98 -1.49
C HIS A 275 8.22 7.37 -1.95
N GLU A 276 9.32 7.42 -2.70
CA GLU A 276 9.92 8.67 -3.16
C GLU A 276 9.04 9.36 -4.20
N GLN A 277 8.48 8.61 -5.14
CA GLN A 277 7.58 9.15 -6.17
C GLN A 277 6.26 9.66 -5.59
N LEU A 278 5.67 8.95 -4.62
CA LEU A 278 4.44 9.38 -3.95
C LEU A 278 4.70 10.60 -3.06
N ALA A 279 5.84 10.66 -2.37
CA ALA A 279 6.21 11.84 -1.58
C ALA A 279 6.39 13.07 -2.48
N ALA A 280 7.04 12.93 -3.63
CA ALA A 280 7.19 14.00 -4.61
C ALA A 280 5.82 14.46 -5.17
N LEU A 281 4.91 13.51 -5.41
CA LEU A 281 3.56 13.81 -5.87
C LEU A 281 2.73 14.53 -4.81
N ASP A 282 2.80 14.10 -3.54
CA ASP A 282 2.15 14.76 -2.42
C ASP A 282 2.70 16.19 -2.23
N GLU A 283 4.02 16.37 -2.37
CA GLU A 283 4.65 17.70 -2.31
C GLU A 283 4.15 18.61 -3.46
N GLN A 284 4.06 18.09 -4.69
CA GLN A 284 3.47 18.81 -5.81
C GLN A 284 2.02 19.19 -5.56
N PHE A 285 1.20 18.27 -5.05
CA PHE A 285 -0.21 18.56 -4.72
C PHE A 285 -0.35 19.60 -3.60
N GLN A 286 0.54 19.60 -2.60
CA GLN A 286 0.54 20.63 -1.57
C GLN A 286 0.95 21.98 -2.14
N GLN A 287 1.99 22.04 -2.97
CA GLN A 287 2.40 23.26 -3.65
C GLN A 287 1.31 23.81 -4.57
N GLU A 288 0.60 22.95 -5.31
CA GLU A 288 -0.54 23.35 -6.15
C GLU A 288 -1.73 23.87 -5.32
N LYS A 289 -2.05 23.21 -4.20
CA LYS A 289 -3.10 23.68 -3.28
C LYS A 289 -2.73 25.00 -2.62
N GLU A 290 -1.49 25.17 -2.18
CA GLU A 290 -0.99 26.43 -1.62
C GLU A 290 -1.03 27.55 -2.69
N ALA A 291 -0.67 27.24 -3.93
CA ALA A 291 -0.78 28.17 -5.05
C ALA A 291 -2.24 28.52 -5.38
N GLU A 292 -3.16 27.55 -5.36
CA GLU A 292 -4.60 27.79 -5.60
C GLU A 292 -5.23 28.60 -4.47
N ILE A 293 -4.85 28.34 -3.22
CA ILE A 293 -5.27 29.12 -2.05
C ILE A 293 -4.73 30.54 -2.16
N ALA A 294 -3.44 30.72 -2.47
CA ALA A 294 -2.82 32.03 -2.66
C ALA A 294 -3.47 32.81 -3.82
N GLN A 295 -3.82 32.15 -4.93
CA GLN A 295 -4.56 32.76 -6.03
C GLN A 295 -5.96 33.19 -5.59
N LYS A 296 -6.71 32.34 -4.88
CA LYS A 296 -8.04 32.68 -4.36
C LYS A 296 -8.00 33.81 -3.33
N GLU A 297 -6.95 33.88 -2.52
CA GLU A 297 -6.75 34.99 -1.58
C GLU A 297 -6.39 36.29 -2.30
N ALA A 298 -5.51 36.24 -3.31
CA ALA A 298 -5.17 37.38 -4.14
C ALA A 298 -6.37 37.90 -4.94
N GLU A 299 -7.20 37.01 -5.50
CA GLU A 299 -8.44 37.39 -6.19
C GLU A 299 -9.44 38.07 -5.25
N LYS A 300 -9.62 37.52 -4.03
CA LYS A 300 -10.47 38.15 -3.01
C LYS A 300 -9.96 39.51 -2.59
N GLN A 301 -8.65 39.68 -2.44
CA GLN A 301 -8.04 40.94 -2.06
C GLN A 301 -8.16 41.99 -3.18
N ALA A 302 -7.93 41.59 -4.43
CA ALA A 302 -8.15 42.45 -5.59
C ALA A 302 -9.64 42.83 -5.75
N GLU A 303 -10.57 41.94 -5.44
CA GLU A 303 -12.01 42.25 -5.45
C GLU A 303 -12.39 43.24 -4.33
N LEU A 304 -11.79 43.11 -3.14
CA LEU A 304 -11.96 44.06 -2.05
C LEU A 304 -11.41 45.44 -2.41
N GLU A 305 -10.21 45.51 -2.97
CA GLU A 305 -9.59 46.77 -3.42
C GLU A 305 -10.40 47.44 -4.53
N ARG A 306 -10.94 46.67 -5.49
CA ARG A 306 -11.85 47.19 -6.52
C ARG A 306 -13.13 47.76 -5.90
N LYS A 307 -13.73 47.06 -4.94
CA LYS A 307 -14.91 47.55 -4.21
C LYS A 307 -14.63 48.79 -3.38
N GLU A 308 -13.42 48.95 -2.84
CA GLU A 308 -13.00 50.16 -2.14
C GLU A 308 -12.77 51.32 -3.10
N ALA A 309 -12.10 51.09 -4.24
CA ALA A 309 -11.91 52.08 -5.29
C ALA A 309 -13.24 52.58 -5.85
N GLU A 310 -14.18 51.68 -6.18
CA GLU A 310 -15.53 52.04 -6.63
C GLU A 310 -16.30 52.87 -5.59
N LYS A 311 -16.15 52.55 -4.29
CA LYS A 311 -16.74 53.35 -3.21
C LYS A 311 -16.12 54.73 -3.12
N GLN A 312 -14.80 54.85 -3.26
CA GLN A 312 -14.10 56.12 -3.25
C GLN A 312 -14.48 56.98 -4.45
N GLU A 313 -14.57 56.40 -5.64
CA GLU A 313 -15.05 57.10 -6.85
C GLU A 313 -16.50 57.55 -6.70
N ALA A 314 -17.39 56.71 -6.16
CA ALA A 314 -18.78 57.08 -5.92
C ALA A 314 -18.93 58.20 -4.87
N LEU A 315 -18.05 58.24 -3.86
CA LEU A 315 -17.97 59.34 -2.89
C LEU A 315 -17.50 60.63 -3.56
N ALA A 316 -16.43 60.56 -4.36
CA ALA A 316 -15.90 61.70 -5.11
C ALA A 316 -16.92 62.27 -6.10
N GLN A 317 -17.65 61.41 -6.82
CA GLN A 317 -18.72 61.84 -7.72
C GLN A 317 -19.88 62.53 -6.97
N LYS A 318 -20.25 62.02 -5.79
CA LYS A 318 -21.28 62.66 -4.94
C LYS A 318 -20.82 64.01 -4.39
N GLU A 319 -19.54 64.16 -4.07
CA GLU A 319 -18.98 65.44 -3.64
C GLU A 319 -18.92 66.46 -4.79
N ALA A 320 -18.48 66.02 -5.97
CA ALA A 320 -18.50 66.84 -7.18
C ALA A 320 -19.92 67.28 -7.58
N GLU A 321 -20.92 66.38 -7.49
CA GLU A 321 -22.32 66.72 -7.77
C GLU A 321 -22.89 67.72 -6.75
N LYS A 322 -22.48 67.63 -5.47
CA LYS A 322 -22.86 68.59 -4.44
C LYS A 322 -22.22 69.97 -4.69
N GLN A 323 -20.95 70.01 -5.07
CA GLN A 323 -20.25 71.26 -5.42
C GLN A 323 -20.88 71.91 -6.66
N ALA A 324 -21.16 71.14 -7.71
CA ALA A 324 -21.84 71.64 -8.91
C ALA A 324 -23.22 72.23 -8.59
N LYS A 325 -24.02 71.58 -7.71
CA LYS A 325 -25.32 72.11 -7.26
C LYS A 325 -25.21 73.36 -6.39
N LEU A 326 -24.11 73.52 -5.65
CA LEU A 326 -23.84 74.74 -4.87
C LEU A 326 -23.48 75.89 -5.80
N GLU A 327 -22.59 75.65 -6.77
CA GLU A 327 -22.23 76.64 -7.79
C GLU A 327 -23.43 77.04 -8.66
N GLU A 328 -24.28 76.09 -9.05
CA GLU A 328 -25.50 76.39 -9.83
C GLU A 328 -26.48 77.27 -9.03
N LYS A 329 -26.62 77.02 -7.72
CA LYS A 329 -27.41 77.87 -6.82
C LYS A 329 -26.80 79.25 -6.62
N GLU A 330 -25.47 79.38 -6.61
CA GLU A 330 -24.79 80.68 -6.54
C GLU A 330 -24.99 81.47 -7.84
N ARG A 331 -24.84 80.83 -9.01
CA ARG A 331 -25.13 81.44 -10.31
C ARG A 331 -26.60 81.86 -10.45
N GLU A 332 -27.55 81.08 -9.93
CA GLU A 332 -28.97 81.48 -9.88
C GLU A 332 -29.21 82.68 -8.96
N ARG A 333 -28.46 82.81 -7.85
CA ARG A 333 -28.57 83.95 -6.93
C ARG A 333 -27.99 85.21 -7.57
N GLU A 334 -26.85 85.10 -8.24
CA GLU A 334 -26.24 86.21 -8.99
C GLU A 334 -27.13 86.66 -10.15
N GLN A 335 -27.74 85.74 -10.90
CA GLN A 335 -28.73 86.08 -11.94
C GLN A 335 -29.97 86.78 -11.36
N LYS A 336 -30.47 86.35 -10.20
CA LYS A 336 -31.60 87.01 -9.52
C LYS A 336 -31.23 88.38 -8.94
N GLU A 337 -29.99 88.60 -8.54
CA GLU A 337 -29.49 89.92 -8.14
C GLU A 337 -29.34 90.86 -9.33
N LEU A 338 -28.83 90.38 -10.46
CA LEU A 338 -28.76 91.12 -11.72
C LEU A 338 -30.17 91.48 -12.24
N GLU A 339 -31.15 90.57 -12.14
CA GLU A 339 -32.56 90.86 -12.45
C GLU A 339 -33.19 91.88 -11.50
N ARG A 340 -32.81 91.88 -10.21
CA ARG A 340 -33.26 92.89 -9.23
C ARG A 340 -32.66 94.26 -9.51
N GLN A 341 -31.39 94.33 -9.91
CA GLN A 341 -30.73 95.57 -10.33
C GLN A 341 -31.33 96.11 -11.63
N ALA A 342 -31.65 95.24 -12.60
CA ALA A 342 -32.37 95.62 -13.81
C ALA A 342 -33.79 96.13 -13.53
N ARG A 343 -34.51 95.55 -12.55
CA ARG A 343 -35.81 96.04 -12.09
C ARG A 343 -35.75 97.38 -11.36
N GLN A 344 -34.64 97.70 -10.68
CA GLN A 344 -34.44 99.00 -10.03
C GLN A 344 -34.04 100.12 -11.03
N ALA A 345 -33.49 99.78 -12.19
CA ALA A 345 -33.20 100.74 -13.26
C ALA A 345 -34.44 101.14 -14.11
N ALA A 346 -35.56 100.41 -13.99
CA ALA A 346 -36.77 100.61 -14.80
C ALA A 346 -37.80 101.60 -14.23
N THR A 347 -37.53 102.25 -13.09
CA THR A 347 -38.41 103.27 -12.48
C THR A 347 -37.89 104.70 -12.69
N LYS A 348 -37.81 105.14 -13.95
CA LYS A 348 -37.87 106.57 -14.32
C LYS A 348 -38.27 106.70 -15.81
N ARG A 349 -39.40 107.40 -16.03
CA ARG A 349 -40.12 107.71 -17.28
C ARG A 349 -41.10 106.63 -17.80
N GLY A 350 -42.39 106.87 -17.50
CA GLY A 350 -43.51 106.49 -18.37
C GLY A 350 -43.57 107.42 -19.61
N ASP A 351 -44.52 107.30 -20.53
CA ASP A 351 -45.74 106.49 -20.58
C ASP A 351 -46.19 106.48 -22.06
N SER A 352 -46.65 105.33 -22.59
CA SER A 352 -47.55 105.26 -23.77
C SER A 352 -47.99 103.81 -24.02
N ALA A 353 -49.06 103.44 -23.33
CA ALA A 353 -50.21 102.64 -23.77
C ALA A 353 -50.01 101.34 -24.60
N MET A 354 -50.12 100.23 -23.87
CA MET A 354 -51.09 99.13 -24.08
C MET A 354 -50.85 98.09 -25.20
N ASP A 355 -49.92 97.18 -24.92
CA ASP A 355 -50.13 95.75 -24.62
C ASP A 355 -51.47 95.08 -25.05
N ARG A 356 -51.40 94.04 -25.90
CA ARG A 356 -52.22 92.81 -25.80
C ARG A 356 -51.49 91.60 -26.41
N PHE A 357 -51.08 90.68 -25.52
CA PHE A 357 -51.25 89.20 -25.57
C PHE A 357 -50.67 88.44 -26.81
N THR A 358 -49.82 87.42 -26.74
CA THR A 358 -49.48 86.44 -25.69
C THR A 358 -48.25 85.61 -26.11
N LYS A 359 -47.46 85.18 -25.12
CA LYS A 359 -46.48 84.09 -25.17
C LYS A 359 -47.16 82.73 -25.45
N ASN A 360 -46.44 81.80 -26.09
CA ASN A 360 -46.18 80.44 -25.57
C ASN A 360 -45.43 79.58 -26.61
N VAL A 361 -44.13 79.35 -26.39
CA VAL A 361 -43.51 78.06 -26.76
C VAL A 361 -43.31 77.33 -25.45
N MET A 362 -44.20 76.37 -25.24
CA MET A 362 -44.28 75.52 -24.07
C MET A 362 -43.36 74.31 -24.28
N SER A 363 -42.56 74.07 -23.25
CA SER A 363 -41.89 72.83 -22.84
C SER A 363 -42.22 71.55 -23.62
N SER A 364 -41.19 70.94 -24.21
CA SER A 364 -41.14 69.49 -24.44
C SER A 364 -40.75 68.79 -23.13
N VAL A 365 -41.73 68.14 -22.49
CA VAL A 365 -41.51 67.10 -21.48
C VAL A 365 -41.63 65.75 -22.19
N GLY A 366 -40.66 64.87 -21.97
CA GLY A 366 -40.74 63.48 -22.40
C GLY A 366 -39.61 62.63 -21.83
N ARG A 367 -39.61 62.44 -20.50
CA ARG A 367 -38.75 61.49 -19.79
C ARG A 367 -39.21 60.07 -20.11
N GLU A 368 -38.31 59.23 -20.59
CA GLU A 368 -38.42 57.79 -20.41
C GLU A 368 -38.00 57.44 -18.97
N VAL A 369 -38.89 56.72 -18.29
CA VAL A 369 -38.75 56.25 -16.92
C VAL A 369 -38.10 54.87 -16.95
N GLY A 370 -36.99 54.71 -16.23
CA GLY A 370 -36.39 53.41 -15.97
C GLY A 370 -35.64 53.41 -14.65
N ARG A 371 -36.34 53.18 -13.52
CA ARG A 371 -35.71 52.66 -12.30
C ARG A 371 -36.54 51.52 -11.69
N VAL A 372 -35.91 50.35 -11.74
CA VAL A 372 -35.71 49.38 -10.65
C VAL A 372 -36.94 48.99 -9.84
N ILE A 373 -37.32 47.70 -9.92
CA ILE A 373 -37.61 46.92 -8.70
C ILE A 373 -36.87 45.58 -8.75
N THR A 374 -36.02 45.46 -7.74
CA THR A 374 -35.42 44.29 -7.12
C THR A 374 -36.43 43.23 -6.66
N ARG A 375 -36.07 41.94 -6.79
CA ARG A 375 -35.82 40.93 -5.72
C ARG A 375 -36.32 39.54 -6.11
N GLY A 376 -35.39 38.59 -6.03
CA GLY A 376 -35.60 37.28 -5.41
C GLY A 376 -36.39 36.25 -6.21
N VAL A 377 -35.75 35.11 -6.47
CA VAL A 377 -35.97 33.84 -5.74
C VAL A 377 -35.31 32.72 -6.57
N MET A 378 -34.21 32.22 -6.01
CA MET A 378 -33.96 30.80 -5.72
C MET A 378 -34.54 29.74 -6.67
N GLY A 379 -33.63 29.03 -7.35
CA GLY A 379 -33.53 27.56 -7.35
C GLY A 379 -34.66 26.72 -7.93
N LEU A 380 -34.32 25.79 -8.81
CA LEU A 380 -34.92 24.44 -8.85
C LEU A 380 -34.08 23.48 -9.71
N PHE A 381 -33.28 22.67 -9.02
CA PHE A 381 -32.97 21.29 -9.39
C PHE A 381 -34.15 20.41 -8.96
N LYS A 382 -34.76 19.66 -9.88
CA LYS A 382 -35.05 18.21 -9.82
C LYS A 382 -36.11 17.83 -10.87
N LYS A 383 -35.69 17.06 -11.86
CA LYS A 383 -36.15 15.68 -12.03
C LYS A 383 -35.08 14.87 -12.74
#